data_AF-A0A3D0V311-F1
#
_entry.id   AF-A0A3D0V311-F1
#
_cell.length_a   1.000
_cell.length_b   1.000
_cell.length_c   1.000
_cell.angle_alpha   90.00
_cell.angle_beta   90.00
_cell.angle_gamma   90.00
#
_symmetry.space_group_name_H-M   'P 1'
#
loop_
_entity.id
_entity.type
_entity.pdbx_description
1 polymer ?
#
loop_
_entity_poly.entity_id
_entity_poly.type
_entity_poly.pdbx_seq_one_letter_code
_entity_poly.pdbx_strand_id
1 'polypeptide(L)' 'MKKIVLIGNGMAGVRTLEELFKITEEKFDITVFGSEPYGNYNRIMLSPV' A
#
# COMPACT_ATOMS: atom_id res chain seq x y z
N MET A 1 3.36 7.30 19.13
CA MET A 1 2.75 6.63 17.95
C MET A 1 3.85 6.36 16.95
N LYS A 2 4.01 5.14 16.47
CA LYS A 2 5.02 4.82 15.44
C LYS A 2 4.53 5.29 14.08
N LYS A 3 5.46 5.71 13.22
CA LYS A 3 5.17 6.19 11.88
C LYS A 3 5.68 5.21 10.84
N ILE A 4 4.87 4.95 9.82
CA ILE A 4 5.25 4.17 8.65
C ILE A 4 5.06 5.05 7.43
N VAL A 5 6.12 5.19 6.64
CA VAL A 5 6.08 5.87 5.35
C VAL A 5 6.25 4.83 4.26
N LEU A 6 5.23 4.66 3.43
CA LEU A 6 5.27 3.78 2.28
C LEU A 6 5.51 4.60 1.01
N ILE A 7 6.57 4.29 0.28
CA ILE A 7 6.86 4.89 -1.04
C ILE A 7 6.39 3.92 -2.12
N GLY A 8 5.33 4.31 -2.83
CA GLY A 8 4.67 3.52 -3.86
C GLY A 8 3.31 2.98 -3.41
N ASN A 9 2.24 3.41 -4.10
CA ASN A 9 0.86 2.91 -3.90
C ASN A 9 0.54 1.68 -4.78
N GLY A 10 1.56 0.88 -5.08
CA GLY A 10 1.44 -0.33 -5.89
C GLY A 10 0.94 -1.54 -5.10
N MET A 11 0.64 -2.64 -5.80
CA MET A 11 0.10 -3.86 -5.19
C MET A 11 0.99 -4.40 -4.07
N ALA A 12 2.31 -4.37 -4.25
CA ALA A 12 3.26 -4.80 -3.23
C ALA A 12 3.14 -3.97 -1.94
N GLY A 13 3.10 -2.64 -2.05
CA GLY A 13 3.05 -1.75 -0.89
C GLY A 13 1.74 -1.88 -0.11
N VAL A 14 0.61 -1.91 -0.81
CA VAL A 14 -0.69 -2.12 -0.16
C VAL A 14 -0.75 -3.49 0.50
N ARG A 15 -0.24 -4.54 -0.16
CA ARG A 15 -0.21 -5.89 0.43
C ARG A 15 0.63 -5.96 1.70
N THR A 16 1.75 -5.24 1.76
CA THR A 16 2.55 -5.14 2.99
C THR A 16 1.74 -4.55 4.15
N LEU A 17 0.96 -3.49 3.91
CA LEU A 17 0.10 -2.89 4.95
C LEU A 17 -1.03 -3.84 5.36
N GLU A 18 -1.66 -4.54 4.41
CA GLU A 18 -2.68 -5.55 4.72
C GLU A 18 -2.14 -6.66 5.62
N GLU A 19 -0.97 -7.22 5.31
CA GLU A 19 -0.36 -8.26 6.12
C GLU A 19 0.09 -7.72 7.49
N LEU A 20 0.60 -6.49 7.55
CA LEU A 20 0.93 -5.84 8.82
C LEU A 20 -0.30 -5.78 9.73
N PHE A 21 -1.45 -5.32 9.23
CA PHE A 21 -2.67 -5.22 10.04
C PHE A 21 -3.22 -6.57 10.51
N LYS A 22 -2.85 -7.68 9.86
CA LYS A 22 -3.24 -9.03 10.31
C LYS A 22 -2.38 -9.54 11.47
N ILE A 23 -1.13 -9.09 11.55
CA ILE A 23 -0.15 -9.63 12.52
C ILE A 23 0.05 -8.72 13.74
N THR A 24 -0.51 -7.52 13.75
CA THR A 24 -0.41 -6.60 14.90
C THR A 24 -1.67 -5.77 15.11
N GLU A 25 -2.04 -5.58 16.37
CA GLU A 25 -3.08 -4.64 16.82
C GLU A 25 -2.52 -3.23 17.07
N GLU A 26 -1.20 -3.02 16.88
CA GLU A 26 -0.57 -1.71 17.06
C GLU A 26 -1.12 -0.69 16.06
N LYS A 27 -1.45 0.50 16.57
CA LYS A 27 -1.88 1.63 15.73
C LYS A 27 -0.67 2.40 15.21
N PHE A 28 -0.60 2.55 13.88
CA PHE A 28 0.43 3.30 13.19
C PHE A 28 -0.12 4.59 12.57
N ASP A 29 0.72 5.61 12.53
CA ASP A 29 0.55 6.75 11.64
C ASP A 29 1.09 6.37 10.27
N ILE A 30 0.22 6.18 9.28
CA ILE A 30 0.62 5.66 7.96
C ILE A 30 0.45 6.75 6.91
N THR A 31 1.52 7.05 6.19
CA THR A 31 1.50 7.92 5.02
C THR A 31 1.97 7.14 3.80
N VAL A 32 1.19 7.17 2.73
CA VAL A 32 1.51 6.51 1.45
C VAL A 32 1.77 7.57 0.40
N PHE A 33 2.95 7.53 -0.22
CA PHE A 33 3.29 8.38 -1.36
C PHE A 33 3.11 7.60 -2.66
N GLY A 34 2.32 8.14 -3.58
CA GLY A 34 2.17 7.64 -4.94
C GLY A 34 2.49 8.73 -5.94
N SER A 35 3.16 8.39 -7.04
CA SER A 35 3.39 9.32 -8.16
C SER A 35 2.18 9.46 -9.09
N GLU A 36 1.23 8.53 -8.98
CA GLU A 36 0.03 8.50 -9.82
C GLU A 36 -1.17 9.09 -9.06
N PRO A 37 -2.08 9.81 -9.74
CA PRO A 37 -3.24 10.43 -9.11
C PRO A 37 -4.39 9.42 -8.84
N TYR A 38 -4.08 8.13 -8.80
CA TYR A 38 -5.04 7.05 -8.66
C TYR A 38 -4.76 6.23 -7.40
N GLY A 39 -5.82 5.60 -6.87
CA GLY A 39 -5.69 4.57 -5.84
C GLY A 39 -4.92 3.35 -6.34
N ASN A 40 -4.69 2.38 -5.45
CA ASN A 40 -4.09 1.11 -5.88
C ASN A 40 -4.98 0.39 -6.90
N TYR A 41 -4.38 -0.16 -7.94
CA TYR A 41 -5.08 -0.91 -8.98
C TYR A 41 -4.24 -2.09 -9.49
N ASN A 42 -4.89 -3.05 -10.12
CA ASN A 42 -4.21 -4.20 -10.71
C ASN A 42 -3.63 -3.86 -12.08
N ARG A 43 -2.31 -3.63 -12.14
CA ARG A 43 -1.60 -3.34 -13.40
C ARG A 43 -1.70 -4.45 -14.44
N ILE A 44 -1.92 -5.71 -14.03
CA ILE A 44 -2.05 -6.85 -14.95
C ILE A 44 -3.29 -6.67 -15.83
N MET A 45 -4.35 -6.04 -15.33
CA MET A 45 -5.57 -5.79 -16.09
C MET A 45 -5.44 -4.66 -17.13
N LEU A 46 -4.31 -3.96 -17.19
CA LEU A 46 -4.12 -2.84 -18.13
C LEU A 46 -3.75 -3.29 -19.55
N SER A 47 -3.31 -4.53 -19.73
CA SER A 47 -3.04 -5.10 -21.05
C SER A 47 -3.75 -6.44 -21.15
N PRO A 48 -4.42 -6.74 -22.27
CA PRO A 48 -4.74 -8.12 -22.57
C PRO A 48 -3.42 -8.89 -22.73
N VAL A 49 -3.33 -10.04 -22.06
CA VAL A 49 -2.39 -11.11 -22.40
C VAL A 49 -3.09 -12.11 -23.31
#